data_AF-A0A8T4ZWF5-F1
#
_entry.id   AF-A0A8T4ZWF5-F1
#
_cell.length_a   1.000
_cell.length_b   1.000
_cell.length_c   1.000
_cell.angle_alpha   90.00
_cell.angle_beta   90.00
_cell.angle_gamma   90.00
#
_symmetry.space_group_name_H-M   'P 1'
#
loop_
_entity.id
_entity.type
_entity.pdbx_description
1 polymer ?
#
loop_
_entity_poly.entity_id
_entity_poly.type
_entity_poly.pdbx_seq_one_letter_code
_entity_poly.pdbx_strand_id
1 'polypeptide(L)'
;MSGEKAWRHIFTLLKLAELGAHRRTAKISTEYLARKLGVSQQSASRHLIELERKGWIKRTMTPEGSLIKMTESGLTELKRLYSSLRFLMEAAYPPSV
;
A
#
# COMPACT_ATOMS: atom_id res chain seq x y z
N MET A 1 11.84 3.43 -13.90
CA MET A 1 11.59 2.78 -12.59
C MET A 1 11.11 1.36 -12.84
N SER A 2 11.86 0.32 -12.42
CA SER A 2 11.51 -1.09 -12.67
C SER A 2 10.10 -1.43 -12.13
N GLY A 3 9.28 -2.08 -12.97
CA GLY A 3 7.88 -2.41 -12.69
C GLY A 3 7.66 -3.30 -11.47
N GLU A 4 8.65 -4.10 -11.07
CA GLU A 4 8.58 -4.97 -9.88
C GLU A 4 8.44 -4.18 -8.57
N LYS A 5 9.14 -3.04 -8.47
CA LYS A 5 9.08 -2.18 -7.28
C LYS A 5 7.69 -1.55 -7.12
N ALA A 6 7.02 -1.24 -8.23
CA ALA A 6 5.71 -0.59 -8.20
C ALA A 6 4.64 -1.51 -7.60
N TRP A 7 4.58 -2.78 -8.01
CA TRP A 7 3.59 -3.74 -7.50
C TRP A 7 3.73 -3.99 -6.00
N ARG A 8 4.95 -4.07 -5.50
CA ARG A 8 5.22 -4.24 -4.06
C ARG A 8 4.71 -3.06 -3.23
N HIS A 9 4.81 -1.84 -3.75
CA HIS A 9 4.26 -0.65 -3.10
C HIS A 9 2.74 -0.68 -3.08
N ILE A 10 2.11 -1.01 -4.21
CA ILE A 10 0.65 -1.14 -4.30
C ILE A 10 0.13 -2.24 -3.35
N PHE A 11 0.80 -3.39 -3.30
CA PHE A 11 0.43 -4.46 -2.37
C PHE A 11 0.58 -4.05 -0.91
N THR A 12 1.66 -3.34 -0.57
CA THR A 12 1.84 -2.79 0.79
C THR A 12 0.74 -1.79 1.14
N LEU A 13 0.38 -0.92 0.19
CA LEU A 13 -0.68 0.06 0.37
C LEU A 13 -2.06 -0.60 0.56
N LEU A 14 -2.34 -1.67 -0.19
CA LEU A 14 -3.55 -2.49 -0.02
C LEU A 14 -3.59 -3.11 1.37
N LYS A 15 -2.49 -3.69 1.86
CA LYS A 15 -2.41 -4.22 3.23
C LYS A 15 -2.61 -3.15 4.30
N LEU A 16 -2.09 -1.95 4.12
CA LEU A 16 -2.39 -0.83 5.02
C LEU A 16 -3.88 -0.45 4.99
N ALA A 17 -4.52 -0.50 3.81
CA ALA A 17 -5.96 -0.27 3.69
C ALA A 17 -6.78 -1.33 4.43
N GLU A 18 -6.44 -2.61 4.30
CA GLU A 18 -7.04 -3.73 5.06
C GLU A 18 -6.93 -3.52 6.57
N LEU A 19 -5.78 -2.98 7.03
CA LEU A 19 -5.55 -2.63 8.45
C LEU A 19 -6.25 -1.32 8.89
N GLY A 20 -7.03 -0.70 8.01
CA GLY A 20 -7.87 0.46 8.32
C GLY A 20 -7.21 1.82 8.09
N ALA A 21 -5.97 1.87 7.60
CA ALA A 21 -5.23 3.13 7.40
C ALA A 21 -5.88 4.07 6.36
N HIS A 22 -6.79 3.55 5.53
CA HIS A 22 -7.55 4.37 4.57
C HIS A 22 -8.64 5.21 5.26
N ARG A 23 -9.26 4.72 6.34
CA ARG A 23 -10.33 5.44 7.06
C ARG A 23 -9.83 6.24 8.24
N ARG A 24 -8.85 5.72 8.97
CA ARG A 24 -8.32 6.33 10.21
C ARG A 24 -6.80 6.26 10.28
N THR A 25 -6.21 7.00 11.21
CA THR A 25 -4.82 6.77 11.60
C THR A 25 -4.75 5.45 12.35
N ALA A 26 -4.00 4.48 11.82
CA ALA A 26 -3.88 3.14 12.38
C ALA A 26 -2.51 2.97 13.05
N LYS A 27 -2.48 2.44 14.28
CA LYS A 27 -1.25 2.03 14.95
C LYS A 27 -0.86 0.64 14.46
N ILE A 28 0.26 0.56 13.76
CA ILE A 28 0.76 -0.66 13.09
C ILE A 28 2.25 -0.79 13.40
N SER A 29 2.65 -1.87 14.06
CA SER A 29 4.07 -2.17 14.21
C SER A 29 4.64 -2.70 12.89
N THR A 30 5.91 -2.39 12.62
CA THR A 30 6.59 -2.86 11.40
C THR A 30 6.66 -4.38 11.35
N GLU A 31 6.83 -5.04 12.50
CA GLU A 31 6.83 -6.51 12.62
C GLU A 31 5.48 -7.11 12.25
N TYR A 32 4.39 -6.52 12.75
CA TYR A 32 3.05 -6.96 12.41
C TYR A 32 2.77 -6.81 10.91
N LEU A 33 3.15 -5.67 10.33
CA LEU A 33 3.05 -5.45 8.90
C LEU A 33 3.89 -6.44 8.10
N ALA A 34 5.12 -6.72 8.53
CA ALA A 34 6.02 -7.66 7.88
C ALA A 34 5.42 -9.08 7.82
N ARG A 35 4.84 -9.55 8.93
CA ARG A 35 4.10 -10.83 8.97
C ARG A 35 2.92 -10.85 7.99
N LYS A 36 2.16 -9.76 7.90
CA LYS A 36 1.03 -9.65 6.95
C LYS A 36 1.45 -9.58 5.49
N LEU A 37 2.66 -9.11 5.22
CA LEU A 37 3.24 -9.03 3.88
C LEU A 37 4.05 -10.28 3.49
N GLY A 38 4.37 -11.17 4.43
CA GLY A 38 5.26 -12.32 4.19
C GLY A 38 6.70 -11.91 3.89
N VAL A 39 7.18 -10.80 4.45
CA VAL A 39 8.55 -10.27 4.23
C VAL A 39 9.26 -10.04 5.56
N SER A 40 10.56 -9.74 5.52
CA SER A 40 11.30 -9.32 6.71
C SER A 40 10.87 -7.94 7.22
N GLN A 41 11.05 -7.69 8.51
CA GLN A 41 10.76 -6.39 9.14
C GLN A 41 11.52 -5.23 8.47
N GLN A 42 12.78 -5.44 8.08
CA GLN A 42 13.60 -4.45 7.39
C GLN A 42 13.00 -4.12 6.01
N SER A 43 12.49 -5.13 5.29
CA SER A 43 11.82 -4.92 4.01
C SER A 43 10.50 -4.16 4.17
N ALA A 44 9.68 -4.53 5.15
CA ALA A 44 8.46 -3.79 5.46
C ALA A 44 8.75 -2.32 5.85
N SER A 45 9.80 -2.08 6.66
CA SER A 45 10.25 -0.72 7.00
C SER A 45 10.62 0.08 5.75
N ARG A 46 11.38 -0.54 4.82
CA ARG A 46 11.77 0.08 3.56
C ARG A 46 10.55 0.44 2.71
N HIS A 47 9.54 -0.44 2.64
CA HIS A 47 8.30 -0.12 1.90
C HIS A 47 7.59 1.08 2.50
N LEU A 48 7.47 1.15 3.84
CA LEU A 48 6.85 2.29 4.52
C LEU A 48 7.57 3.61 4.20
N ILE A 49 8.91 3.61 4.24
CA ILE A 49 9.72 4.79 3.87
C ILE A 49 9.48 5.16 2.40
N GLU A 50 9.44 4.20 1.48
CA GLU A 50 9.21 4.44 0.06
C GLU A 50 7.79 4.97 -0.21
N LEU A 51 6.78 4.45 0.48
CA LEU A 51 5.38 4.91 0.40
C LEU A 51 5.22 6.34 0.94
N GLU A 52 5.88 6.66 2.05
CA GLU A 52 5.89 8.00 2.64
C GLU A 52 6.60 9.01 1.72
N ARG A 53 7.76 8.64 1.15
CA ARG A 53 8.47 9.47 0.16
C ARG A 53 7.65 9.74 -1.09
N LYS A 54 6.79 8.80 -1.50
CA LYS A 54 5.82 8.97 -2.59
C LYS A 54 4.61 9.82 -2.19
N GLY A 55 4.47 10.18 -0.92
CA GLY A 55 3.33 10.90 -0.38
C GLY A 55 2.05 10.06 -0.31
N TRP A 56 2.12 8.73 -0.47
CA TRP A 56 0.95 7.83 -0.46
C TRP A 56 0.45 7.54 0.96
N ILE A 57 1.31 7.74 1.96
CA ILE A 57 0.98 7.65 3.38
C ILE A 57 1.62 8.81 4.14
N LYS A 58 1.04 9.15 5.29
CA LYS A 58 1.70 9.88 6.37
C LYS A 58 2.00 8.90 7.49
N ARG A 59 3.22 8.97 8.04
CA ARG A 59 3.67 8.10 9.11
C ARG A 59 4.24 8.92 10.27
N THR A 60 3.99 8.46 11.49
CA THR A 60 4.66 8.96 12.70
C THR A 60 5.17 7.77 13.49
N MET A 61 6.45 7.81 13.85
CA MET A 61 7.09 6.76 14.65
C MET A 61 6.76 6.94 16.13
N THR A 62 6.43 5.85 16.82
CA THR A 62 6.24 5.79 18.27
C THR A 62 7.02 4.59 18.85
N PRO A 63 7.27 4.55 20.17
CA PRO A 63 7.97 3.42 20.81
C PRO A 63 7.26 2.07 20.59
N GLU A 64 5.93 2.06 20.47
CA GLU A 64 5.14 0.84 20.29
C GLU A 64 4.65 0.62 18.84
N GLY A 65 5.23 1.32 17.86
CA GLY A 65 4.95 1.08 16.44
C GLY A 65 4.93 2.34 15.58
N SER A 66 4.17 2.30 14.48
CA SER A 66 3.98 3.44 13.59
C SER A 66 2.51 3.81 13.52
N LEU A 67 2.20 5.10 13.69
CA LEU A 67 0.90 5.66 13.35
C LEU A 67 0.90 5.95 11.85
N ILE A 68 0.01 5.30 11.11
CA ILE A 68 -0.04 5.38 9.65
C ILE A 68 -1.43 5.82 9.20
N LYS A 69 -1.49 6.83 8.35
CA LYS A 69 -2.72 7.28 7.67
C LYS A 69 -2.45 7.34 6.17
N MET A 70 -3.31 6.73 5.38
CA MET A 70 -3.26 6.85 3.92
C MET A 70 -3.68 8.25 3.50
N THR A 71 -2.97 8.82 2.54
CA THR A 71 -3.31 10.11 1.93
C THR A 71 -4.32 9.91 0.79
N GLU A 72 -4.83 11.01 0.26
CA GLU A 72 -5.69 10.98 -0.93
C GLU A 72 -4.95 10.46 -2.17
N SER A 73 -3.66 10.79 -2.33
CA SER A 73 -2.85 10.26 -3.42
C SER A 73 -2.65 8.75 -3.29
N GLY A 74 -2.41 8.23 -2.08
CA GLY A 74 -2.37 6.78 -1.85
C GLY A 74 -3.71 6.10 -2.17
N LEU A 75 -4.83 6.68 -1.73
CA LEU A 75 -6.15 6.16 -2.07
C LEU A 75 -6.42 6.19 -3.59
N THR A 76 -5.90 7.20 -4.29
CA THR A 76 -6.01 7.31 -5.75
C THR A 76 -5.30 6.16 -6.46
N GLU A 77 -4.14 5.71 -5.97
CA GLU A 77 -3.47 4.53 -6.55
C GLU A 77 -4.27 3.24 -6.35
N LEU A 78 -4.92 3.06 -5.20
CA LEU A 78 -5.82 1.92 -5.00
C LEU A 78 -7.06 1.99 -5.91
N LYS A 79 -7.61 3.19 -6.12
CA LYS A 79 -8.70 3.39 -7.08
C LYS A 79 -8.28 3.08 -8.51
N ARG A 80 -7.06 3.45 -8.91
CA ARG A 80 -6.50 3.09 -10.23
C ARG A 80 -6.40 1.58 -10.38
N LEU A 81 -5.85 0.88 -9.38
CA LEU A 81 -5.81 -0.58 -9.38
C LEU A 81 -7.21 -1.17 -9.55
N TYR A 82 -8.18 -0.70 -8.77
CA TYR A 82 -9.57 -1.15 -8.87
C TYR A 82 -10.15 -0.93 -10.27
N SER A 83 -9.99 0.27 -10.84
CA SER A 83 -10.47 0.57 -12.19
C SER A 83 -9.83 -0.32 -13.25
N SER A 84 -8.52 -0.59 -13.16
CA SER A 84 -7.82 -1.50 -14.06
C SER A 84 -8.34 -2.94 -13.94
N LEU A 85 -8.52 -3.44 -12.72
CA LEU A 85 -9.07 -4.78 -12.50
C LEU A 85 -10.51 -4.88 -13.01
N ARG A 86 -11.35 -3.89 -12.69
CA ARG A 86 -12.74 -3.84 -13.14
C ARG A 86 -12.81 -3.85 -14.66
N PHE A 87 -12.03 -3.02 -15.32
CA PHE A 87 -11.97 -2.98 -16.78
C PHE A 87 -11.55 -4.33 -17.36
N LEU A 88 -10.51 -4.97 -16.83
CA LEU A 88 -10.05 -6.28 -17.32
C LEU A 88 -11.06 -7.40 -17.10
N MET A 89 -11.84 -7.36 -16.02
CA MET A 89 -12.81 -8.40 -15.67
C MET A 89 -14.17 -8.21 -16.35
N GLU A 90 -14.59 -6.96 -16.59
CA GLU A 90 -15.88 -6.62 -17.19
C GLU A 90 -15.81 -6.38 -18.71
N ALA A 91 -14.61 -6.25 -19.28
CA ALA A 91 -14.45 -6.09 -20.72
C ALA A 91 -14.88 -7.38 -21.45
N ALA A 92 -15.74 -7.22 -22.47
CA ALA A 92 -16.20 -8.33 -23.30
C ALA A 92 -15.07 -8.99 -24.11
N TYR A 93 -13.95 -8.29 -24.29
CA TYR A 93 -12.74 -8.77 -24.97
C TYR A 93 -11.49 -8.27 -24.24
N PRO A 94 -10.36 -9.00 -24.29
CA PRO A 94 -9.10 -8.52 -23.76
C PRO A 94 -8.73 -7.18 -24.41
N PRO A 95 -8.24 -6.18 -23.67
CA PRO A 95 -7.84 -4.89 -24.25
C PRO A 95 -6.60 -4.95 -25.16
N SER A 96 -6.04 -6.15 -25.36
CA SER A 96 -4.89 -6.42 -26.21
C SER A 96 -5.27 -6.90 -27.62
N VAL A 97 -6.48 -6.57 -28.10
CA VAL A 97 -6.87 -6.73 -29.51
C VAL A 97 -6.68 -5.41 -30.24
#